data_AF-G2T0M8-F1
#
_entry.id   AF-G2T0M8-F1
#
_cell.length_a   1.000
_cell.length_b   1.000
_cell.length_c   1.000
_cell.angle_alpha   90.00
_cell.angle_beta   90.00
_cell.angle_gamma   90.00
#
_symmetry.space_group_name_H-M   'P 1'
#
loop_
_entity.id
_entity.type
_entity.pdbx_description
1 polymer ?
#
loop_
_entity_poly.entity_id
_entity_poly.type
_entity_poly.pdbx_seq_one_letter_code
_entity_poly.pdbx_strand_id
1 'polypeptide(L)'
;MEEKALRLSAVFLMILTAVSFVLLPKLPALHTWEAEAREERIAEEEFAQSQVTMQNLKIKEQNEAAGAKGELSIRLPEGVTGDQIAVSSDYVTQTIRVEIPQADRTYFDSYPVLGNSDYIDGLSYTRQGETGVIEVTTNKVYELQTEYDTQTFYFNFFDTS
;
A
#
# COMPACT_ATOMS: atom_id res chain seq x y z
N MET A 1 0.32 -61.98 45.13
CA MET A 1 -0.49 -60.87 44.56
C MET A 1 0.16 -60.24 43.32
N GLU A 2 1.44 -60.53 43.02
CA GLU A 2 2.23 -59.85 41.98
C GLU A 2 1.92 -60.31 40.54
N GLU A 3 1.63 -61.59 40.30
CA GLU A 3 1.33 -62.09 38.94
C GLU A 3 0.06 -61.47 38.32
N LYS A 4 -0.96 -61.17 39.14
CA LYS A 4 -2.20 -60.56 38.65
C LYS A 4 -2.02 -59.09 38.29
N ALA A 5 -1.18 -58.37 39.05
CA ALA A 5 -0.80 -57.00 38.75
C ALA A 5 0.10 -56.90 37.50
N LEU A 6 1.01 -57.87 37.32
CA LEU A 6 1.88 -57.93 36.16
C LEU A 6 1.12 -58.22 34.85
N ARG A 7 0.15 -59.14 34.88
CA ARG A 7 -0.71 -59.39 33.71
C ARG A 7 -1.65 -58.22 33.40
N LEU A 8 -2.19 -57.57 34.43
CA LEU A 8 -3.06 -56.39 34.25
C LEU A 8 -2.30 -55.23 33.61
N SER A 9 -1.07 -54.97 34.07
CA SER A 9 -0.20 -53.92 33.50
C SER A 9 0.26 -54.25 32.08
N ALA A 10 0.58 -55.51 31.79
CA ALA A 10 0.93 -55.94 30.43
C ALA A 10 -0.23 -55.77 29.44
N VAL A 11 -1.46 -56.12 29.84
CA VAL A 11 -2.66 -55.91 29.02
C VAL A 11 -2.94 -54.42 28.84
N PHE A 12 -2.78 -53.62 29.88
CA PHE A 12 -2.93 -52.17 29.81
C PHE A 12 -1.92 -51.52 28.85
N LEU A 13 -0.65 -51.94 28.90
CA LEU A 13 0.40 -51.50 27.97
C LEU A 13 0.08 -51.89 26.52
N MET A 14 -0.39 -53.12 26.27
CA MET A 14 -0.81 -53.52 24.92
C MET A 14 -1.94 -52.64 24.38
N ILE A 15 -2.94 -52.35 25.22
CA ILE A 15 -4.08 -51.48 24.84
C ILE A 15 -3.57 -50.06 24.55
N LEU A 16 -2.73 -49.49 25.41
CA LEU A 16 -2.14 -48.16 25.21
C LEU A 16 -1.31 -48.07 23.92
N THR A 17 -0.58 -49.14 23.61
CA THR A 17 0.23 -49.24 22.39
C THR A 17 -0.66 -49.32 21.15
N ALA A 18 -1.72 -50.13 21.19
CA ALA A 18 -2.70 -50.23 20.11
C ALA A 18 -3.46 -48.91 19.89
N VAL A 19 -3.86 -48.23 20.97
CA VAL A 19 -4.52 -46.91 20.92
C VAL A 19 -3.57 -45.84 20.34
N SER A 20 -2.29 -45.85 20.73
CA SER A 20 -1.28 -44.94 20.17
C SER A 20 -1.12 -45.13 18.66
N PHE A 21 -1.10 -46.37 18.17
CA PHE A 21 -1.00 -46.65 16.73
C PHE A 21 -2.19 -46.13 15.91
N VAL A 22 -3.36 -45.97 16.53
CA VAL A 22 -4.56 -45.43 15.89
C VAL A 22 -4.61 -43.89 15.98
N LEU A 23 -4.16 -43.30 17.09
CA LEU A 23 -4.17 -41.85 17.30
C LEU A 23 -3.01 -41.11 16.60
N LEU A 24 -1.80 -41.67 16.62
CA LEU A 24 -0.61 -41.05 16.03
C LEU A 24 -0.77 -40.62 14.55
N PRO A 25 -1.37 -41.44 13.65
CA PRO A 25 -1.56 -41.02 12.26
C PRO A 25 -2.62 -39.94 12.06
N LYS A 26 -3.45 -39.63 13.08
CA LYS A 26 -4.51 -38.60 13.01
C LYS A 26 -4.08 -37.24 13.57
N LEU A 27 -2.98 -37.16 14.32
CA LEU A 27 -2.38 -35.92 14.79
C LEU A 27 -1.78 -35.02 13.67
N PRO A 28 -1.08 -35.53 12.64
CA PRO A 28 -0.53 -34.67 11.61
C PRO A 28 -1.61 -33.96 10.77
N ALA A 29 -2.78 -34.57 10.61
CA ALA A 29 -3.91 -33.98 9.87
C ALA A 29 -4.61 -32.82 10.61
N LEU A 30 -4.53 -32.77 11.94
CA LEU A 30 -5.01 -31.64 12.74
C LEU A 30 -4.05 -30.45 12.64
N HIS A 31 -2.74 -30.73 12.61
CA HIS A 31 -1.71 -29.70 12.52
C HIS A 31 -1.70 -28.98 11.17
N THR A 32 -2.07 -29.67 10.09
CA THR A 32 -2.20 -29.06 8.75
C THR A 32 -3.43 -28.16 8.66
N TRP A 33 -4.56 -28.52 9.28
CA TRP A 33 -5.76 -27.66 9.26
C TRP A 33 -5.54 -26.37 10.05
N GLU A 34 -4.93 -26.44 11.24
CA GLU A 34 -4.60 -25.23 12.00
C GLU A 34 -3.56 -24.35 11.30
N ALA A 35 -2.61 -24.96 10.56
CA ALA A 35 -1.65 -24.23 9.75
C ALA A 35 -2.33 -23.53 8.57
N GLU A 36 -3.17 -24.25 7.82
CA GLU A 36 -3.87 -23.75 6.63
C GLU A 36 -4.85 -22.62 7.00
N ALA A 37 -5.60 -22.76 8.10
CA ALA A 37 -6.51 -21.71 8.57
C ALA A 37 -5.80 -20.48 9.15
N ARG A 38 -4.56 -20.63 9.62
CA ARG A 38 -3.72 -19.49 10.02
C ARG A 38 -3.11 -18.81 8.80
N GLU A 39 -2.60 -19.57 7.84
CA GLU A 39 -2.05 -19.05 6.61
C GLU A 39 -3.12 -18.33 5.78
N GLU A 40 -4.34 -18.87 5.73
CA GLU A 40 -5.47 -18.22 5.03
C GLU A 40 -5.84 -16.88 5.68
N ARG A 41 -5.87 -16.79 7.03
CA ARG A 41 -6.09 -15.52 7.72
C ARG A 41 -4.96 -14.52 7.50
N ILE A 42 -3.70 -14.96 7.50
CA ILE A 42 -2.55 -14.08 7.26
C ILE A 42 -2.58 -13.59 5.81
N ALA A 43 -2.87 -14.46 4.85
CA ALA A 43 -2.99 -14.10 3.43
C ALA A 43 -4.18 -13.16 3.18
N GLU A 44 -5.33 -13.38 3.83
CA GLU A 44 -6.47 -12.46 3.77
C GLU A 44 -6.17 -11.11 4.42
N GLU A 45 -5.47 -11.08 5.56
CA GLU A 45 -5.03 -9.86 6.23
C GLU A 45 -4.00 -9.09 5.38
N GLU A 46 -3.01 -9.78 4.80
CA GLU A 46 -2.05 -9.19 3.85
C GLU A 46 -2.75 -8.70 2.58
N PHE A 47 -3.75 -9.43 2.07
CA PHE A 47 -4.52 -9.01 0.89
C PHE A 47 -5.44 -7.81 1.18
N ALA A 48 -6.08 -7.78 2.35
CA ALA A 48 -6.90 -6.65 2.79
C ALA A 48 -6.04 -5.40 3.04
N GLN A 49 -4.83 -5.57 3.58
CA GLN A 49 -3.85 -4.49 3.73
C GLN A 49 -3.30 -4.04 2.36
N SER A 50 -3.07 -4.98 1.45
CA SER A 50 -2.56 -4.75 0.08
C SER A 50 -3.64 -4.37 -0.92
N GLN A 51 -4.89 -4.18 -0.50
CA GLN A 51 -5.93 -3.63 -1.36
C GLN A 51 -5.65 -2.14 -1.57
N VAL A 52 -4.72 -1.90 -2.48
CA VAL A 52 -4.29 -0.60 -2.99
C VAL A 52 -5.44 -0.05 -3.83
N THR A 53 -6.36 0.66 -3.18
CA THR A 53 -7.45 1.34 -3.89
C THR A 53 -6.89 2.55 -4.62
N MET A 54 -6.76 2.45 -5.95
CA MET A 54 -6.45 3.59 -6.82
C MET A 54 -7.66 4.52 -6.91
N GLN A 55 -7.46 5.80 -6.58
CA GLN A 55 -8.46 6.85 -6.68
C GLN A 55 -8.09 7.79 -7.84
N ASN A 56 -9.02 8.07 -8.74
CA ASN A 56 -8.84 9.15 -9.71
C ASN A 56 -9.03 10.49 -9.01
N LEU A 57 -8.01 11.34 -9.07
CA LEU A 57 -8.07 12.68 -8.49
C LEU A 57 -8.71 13.65 -9.49
N LYS A 58 -9.34 14.70 -8.96
CA LYS A 58 -9.84 15.82 -9.77
C LYS A 58 -8.84 16.96 -9.72
N ILE A 59 -8.44 17.45 -10.89
CA ILE A 59 -7.72 18.71 -11.01
C ILE A 59 -8.74 19.84 -10.91
N LYS A 60 -8.48 20.79 -10.03
CA LYS A 60 -9.26 22.02 -9.96
C LYS A 60 -8.46 23.14 -10.63
N GLU A 61 -9.07 23.74 -11.65
CA GLU A 61 -8.49 24.88 -12.38
C GLU A 61 -8.05 25.98 -11.41
N GLN A 62 -6.79 26.39 -11.55
CA GLN A 62 -6.21 27.45 -10.75
C GLN A 62 -6.57 28.78 -11.42
N ASN A 63 -7.40 29.61 -10.76
CA ASN A 63 -7.71 30.94 -11.27
C ASN A 63 -6.40 31.75 -11.42
N GLU A 64 -6.07 32.16 -12.66
CA GLU A 64 -4.88 32.95 -13.03
C GLU A 64 -4.69 34.24 -12.19
N ALA A 65 -5.75 34.70 -11.51
CA ALA A 65 -5.73 35.88 -10.64
C ALA A 65 -4.86 35.72 -9.37
N ALA A 66 -4.44 34.51 -9.01
CA ALA A 66 -3.71 34.24 -7.77
C ALA A 66 -2.26 33.81 -8.00
N GLY A 67 -1.51 34.53 -8.86
CA GLY A 67 -0.04 34.43 -8.92
C GLY A 67 0.49 33.00 -8.90
N ALA A 68 -0.13 32.12 -9.71
CA ALA A 68 0.20 30.71 -9.77
C ALA A 68 1.69 30.56 -10.12
N LYS A 69 2.48 30.10 -9.16
CA LYS A 69 3.93 29.90 -9.33
C LYS A 69 4.28 28.64 -10.14
N GLY A 70 3.31 27.76 -10.34
CA GLY A 70 3.50 26.52 -11.09
C GLY A 70 2.24 26.06 -11.82
N GLU A 71 2.45 25.22 -12.83
CA GLU A 71 1.39 24.67 -13.69
C GLU A 71 0.60 23.55 -13.00
N LEU A 72 1.22 22.85 -12.07
CA LEU A 72 0.57 21.98 -11.10
C LEU A 72 1.02 22.37 -9.69
N SER A 73 0.10 22.31 -8.74
CA SER A 73 0.37 22.62 -7.34
C SER A 73 -0.38 21.70 -6.40
N ILE A 74 0.34 21.21 -5.41
CA ILE A 74 -0.14 20.27 -4.41
C ILE A 74 0.12 20.89 -3.04
N ARG A 75 -0.92 20.95 -2.20
CA ARG A 75 -0.75 21.36 -0.81
C ARG A 75 -0.03 20.26 -0.04
N LEU A 76 0.92 20.66 0.81
CA LEU A 76 1.66 19.74 1.67
C LEU A 76 0.86 19.43 2.95
N PRO A 77 0.86 18.17 3.43
CA PRO A 77 0.29 17.83 4.73
C PRO A 77 0.98 18.57 5.89
N GLU A 78 0.30 18.69 7.03
CA GLU A 78 0.89 19.35 8.20
C GLU A 78 2.12 18.58 8.71
N GLY A 79 3.22 19.31 8.94
CA GLY A 79 4.48 18.71 9.38
C GLY A 79 5.37 18.16 8.26
N VAL A 80 4.86 18.14 7.02
CA VAL A 80 5.61 17.72 5.84
C VAL A 80 6.23 18.94 5.16
N THR A 81 7.50 18.83 4.80
CA THR A 81 8.23 19.85 4.04
C THR A 81 8.53 19.36 2.63
N GLY A 82 8.69 20.29 1.68
CA GLY A 82 8.94 19.92 0.28
C GLY A 82 10.19 19.07 0.05
N ASP A 83 11.20 19.17 0.90
CA ASP A 83 12.41 18.34 0.84
C ASP A 83 12.14 16.83 1.07
N GLN A 84 11.04 16.51 1.76
CA GLN A 84 10.63 15.13 2.03
C GLN A 84 9.80 14.52 0.89
N ILE A 85 9.48 15.30 -0.14
CA ILE A 85 8.71 14.86 -1.29
C ILE A 85 9.66 14.23 -2.29
N ALA A 86 9.45 12.94 -2.58
CA ALA A 86 10.20 12.27 -3.63
C ALA A 86 9.46 12.41 -4.95
N VAL A 87 10.15 12.92 -5.97
CA VAL A 87 9.61 13.09 -7.32
C VAL A 87 10.47 12.29 -8.29
N SER A 88 9.81 11.51 -9.13
CA SER A 88 10.47 10.71 -10.18
C SER A 88 9.67 10.81 -11.47
N SER A 89 10.38 10.85 -12.59
CA SER A 89 9.79 10.96 -13.92
C SER A 89 10.20 9.76 -14.77
N ASP A 90 9.20 9.09 -15.35
CA ASP A 90 9.38 8.07 -16.37
C ASP A 90 9.05 8.68 -17.74
N TYR A 91 10.10 8.91 -18.53
CA TYR A 91 9.98 9.51 -19.87
C TYR A 91 9.41 8.56 -20.92
N VAL A 92 9.40 7.25 -20.67
CA VAL A 92 8.86 6.25 -21.59
C VAL A 92 7.35 6.17 -21.44
N THR A 93 6.86 6.14 -20.19
CA THR A 93 5.42 6.08 -19.89
C THR A 93 4.79 7.46 -19.69
N GLN A 94 5.57 8.54 -19.82
CA GLN A 94 5.13 9.93 -19.61
C GLN A 94 4.44 10.09 -18.25
N THR A 95 4.99 9.43 -17.23
CA THR A 95 4.41 9.36 -15.90
C THR A 95 5.33 10.01 -14.89
N ILE A 96 4.80 10.93 -14.10
CA ILE A 96 5.50 11.56 -12.99
C ILE A 96 4.89 10.99 -11.70
N ARG A 97 5.75 10.36 -10.90
CA ARG A 97 5.37 9.77 -9.63
C ARG A 97 5.85 10.66 -8.49
N VAL A 98 4.92 11.11 -7.66
CA VAL A 98 5.13 12.01 -6.53
C VAL A 98 4.76 11.29 -5.25
N GLU A 99 5.71 11.16 -4.34
CA GLU A 99 5.51 10.54 -3.03
C GLU A 99 5.42 11.60 -1.95
N ILE A 100 4.31 11.61 -1.23
CA ILE A 100 3.97 12.59 -0.20
C ILE A 100 3.80 11.86 1.12
N PRO A 101 4.74 12.01 2.06
CA PRO A 101 4.58 11.45 3.40
C PRO A 101 3.32 11.98 4.08
N GLN A 102 2.70 11.19 4.95
CA GLN A 102 1.56 11.60 5.78
C GLN A 102 0.31 12.05 5.00
N ALA A 103 0.25 11.81 3.69
CA ALA A 103 -0.97 11.97 2.91
C ALA A 103 -1.86 10.73 3.09
N ASP A 104 -2.99 10.91 3.78
CA ASP A 104 -3.95 9.84 4.00
C ASP A 104 -4.90 9.64 2.81
N ARG A 105 -5.82 8.68 2.90
CA ARG A 105 -6.70 8.33 1.77
C ARG A 105 -7.64 9.47 1.35
N THR A 106 -7.99 10.34 2.29
CA THR A 106 -8.99 11.41 2.11
C THR A 106 -8.36 12.79 2.00
N TYR A 107 -7.04 12.88 2.03
CA TYR A 107 -6.31 14.15 2.01
C TYR A 107 -6.74 15.03 0.81
N PHE A 108 -6.79 14.44 -0.38
CA PHE A 108 -7.14 15.13 -1.62
C PHE A 108 -8.64 15.40 -1.80
N ASP A 109 -9.51 14.82 -0.96
CA ASP A 109 -10.93 15.19 -0.92
C ASP A 109 -11.09 16.60 -0.35
N SER A 110 -10.24 16.97 0.62
CA SER A 110 -10.23 18.29 1.26
C SER A 110 -9.30 19.28 0.56
N TYR A 111 -8.17 18.80 0.04
CA TYR A 111 -7.14 19.60 -0.60
C TYR A 111 -6.91 19.11 -2.04
N PRO A 112 -7.81 19.47 -2.98
CA PRO A 112 -7.68 19.01 -4.36
C PRO A 112 -6.39 19.54 -5.00
N VAL A 113 -5.86 18.76 -5.94
CA VAL A 113 -4.73 19.18 -6.76
C VAL A 113 -5.17 20.35 -7.64
N LEU A 114 -4.39 21.43 -7.62
CA LEU A 114 -4.69 22.63 -8.40
C LEU A 114 -3.72 22.69 -9.58
N GLY A 115 -4.21 23.00 -10.77
CA GLY A 115 -3.32 23.14 -11.92
C GLY A 115 -4.10 23.30 -13.21
N ASN A 116 -3.36 23.36 -14.32
CA ASN A 116 -3.92 23.36 -15.66
C ASN A 116 -3.98 21.92 -16.21
N SER A 117 -5.17 21.51 -16.64
CA SER A 117 -5.40 20.21 -17.25
C SER A 117 -4.79 20.06 -18.66
N ASP A 118 -4.38 21.14 -19.32
CA ASP A 118 -3.80 21.13 -20.68
C ASP A 118 -2.52 20.28 -20.80
N TYR A 119 -1.80 20.06 -19.69
CA TYR A 119 -0.55 19.29 -19.63
C TYR A 119 -0.77 17.83 -19.19
N ILE A 120 -1.96 17.51 -18.66
CA ILE A 120 -2.19 16.29 -17.87
C ILE A 120 -3.30 15.47 -18.50
N ASP A 121 -2.95 14.26 -18.96
CA ASP A 121 -3.90 13.27 -19.46
C ASP A 121 -4.57 12.47 -18.34
N GLY A 122 -3.88 12.30 -17.21
CA GLY A 122 -4.36 11.50 -16.10
C GLY A 122 -3.76 11.89 -14.76
N LEU A 123 -4.57 11.80 -13.71
CA LEU A 123 -4.13 12.02 -12.33
C LEU A 123 -4.75 10.96 -11.42
N SER A 124 -3.91 10.13 -10.83
CA SER A 124 -4.34 9.09 -9.90
C SER A 124 -3.59 9.16 -8.58
N TYR A 125 -4.22 8.60 -7.55
CA TYR A 125 -3.72 8.59 -6.20
C TYR A 125 -3.83 7.21 -5.58
N THR A 126 -2.78 6.83 -4.88
CA THR A 126 -2.62 5.53 -4.26
C THR A 126 -1.95 5.69 -2.91
N ARG A 127 -2.50 5.08 -1.86
CA ARG A 127 -1.83 5.04 -0.55
C ARG A 127 -0.92 3.83 -0.44
N GLN A 128 0.35 4.06 -0.10
CA GLN A 128 1.36 3.05 0.23
C GLN A 128 1.83 3.26 1.67
N GLY A 129 1.26 2.51 2.62
CA GLY A 129 1.60 2.65 4.05
C GLY A 129 1.16 4.00 4.61
N GLU A 130 2.12 4.83 5.03
CA GLU A 130 1.90 6.21 5.49
C GLU A 130 2.19 7.27 4.41
N THR A 131 2.57 6.82 3.20
CA THR A 131 2.91 7.67 2.08
C THR A 131 1.77 7.65 1.05
N GLY A 132 1.35 8.83 0.63
CA GLY A 132 0.49 9.00 -0.52
C GLY A 132 1.31 9.09 -1.79
N VAL A 133 0.93 8.34 -2.82
CA VAL A 133 1.59 8.32 -4.13
C VAL A 133 0.62 8.90 -5.14
N ILE A 134 1.03 9.98 -5.81
CA ILE A 134 0.31 10.55 -6.94
C ILE A 134 1.03 10.15 -8.21
N GLU A 135 0.29 9.67 -9.18
CA GLU A 135 0.78 9.42 -10.54
C GLU A 135 0.11 10.41 -11.48
N VAL A 136 0.94 11.26 -12.10
CA VAL A 136 0.54 12.25 -13.09
C VAL A 136 0.97 11.72 -14.47
N THR A 137 0.00 11.40 -15.33
CA THR A 137 0.25 11.08 -16.73
C THR A 137 0.17 12.37 -17.53
N THR A 138 1.25 12.74 -18.22
CA THR A 138 1.30 13.94 -19.06
C THR A 138 0.97 13.61 -20.52
N ASN A 139 0.46 14.59 -21.26
CA ASN A 139 0.11 14.43 -22.68
C ASN A 139 1.34 14.27 -23.60
N LYS A 140 2.51 14.70 -23.15
CA LYS A 140 3.81 14.51 -23.80
C LYS A 140 4.94 14.45 -22.78
N VAL A 141 6.16 14.27 -23.28
CA VAL A 141 7.37 14.31 -22.45
C VAL A 141 7.71 15.76 -22.11
N TYR A 142 7.85 16.03 -20.81
CA TYR A 142 8.28 17.32 -20.28
C TYR A 142 9.53 17.16 -19.42
N GLU A 143 10.36 18.20 -19.41
CA GLU A 143 11.36 18.39 -18.37
C GLU A 143 10.66 18.97 -17.13
N LEU A 144 10.85 18.31 -15.99
CA LEU A 144 10.17 18.65 -14.76
C LEU A 144 11.05 19.52 -13.88
N GLN A 145 10.57 20.71 -13.54
CA GLN A 145 11.14 21.54 -12.49
C GLN A 145 10.19 21.60 -11.30
N THR A 146 10.72 21.44 -10.10
CA THR A 146 9.94 21.46 -8.87
C THR A 146 10.42 22.58 -7.96
N GLU A 147 9.47 23.30 -7.37
CA GLU A 147 9.72 24.33 -6.37
C GLU A 147 8.74 24.13 -5.20
N TYR A 148 9.08 24.62 -4.00
CA TYR A 148 8.17 24.52 -2.88
C TYR A 148 8.30 25.70 -1.92
N ASP A 149 7.21 25.97 -1.21
CA ASP A 149 7.19 26.82 -0.03
C ASP A 149 6.73 26.03 1.20
N THR A 150 6.39 26.74 2.28
CA THR A 150 5.98 26.14 3.55
C THR A 150 4.71 25.30 3.45
N GLN A 151 3.82 25.57 2.49
CA GLN A 151 2.50 24.93 2.40
C GLN A 151 2.22 24.26 1.05
N THR A 152 2.96 24.61 0.00
CA THR A 152 2.65 24.17 -1.36
C THR A 152 3.90 23.69 -2.08
N PHE A 153 3.75 22.60 -2.81
CA PHE A 153 4.72 22.07 -3.75
C PHE A 153 4.23 22.35 -5.17
N TYR A 154 5.10 22.90 -6.01
CA TYR A 154 4.82 23.38 -7.35
C TYR A 154 5.61 22.58 -8.38
N PHE A 155 4.98 22.32 -9.51
CA PHE A 155 5.58 21.67 -10.66
C PHE A 155 5.45 22.58 -11.88
N ASN A 156 6.53 22.69 -12.63
CA ASN A 156 6.61 23.37 -13.92
C ASN A 156 7.05 22.36 -14.98
N PHE A 157 6.35 22.34 -16.11
CA PHE A 157 6.54 21.43 -17.22
C PHE A 157 7.18 22.18 -18.39
N PHE A 158 8.46 21.94 -18.64
CA PHE A 158 9.17 22.55 -19.74
C PHE A 158 9.16 21.65 -20.97
N ASP A 159 8.86 22.25 -22.11
CA ASP A 159 8.90 21.57 -23.40
C ASP A 159 10.34 21.20 -23.74
N THR A 160 10.56 19.94 -24.14
CA THR A 160 11.89 19.42 -24.49
C THR A 160 12.21 19.58 -25.99
N SER A 161 11.52 20.52 -26.66
CA SER A 161 11.58 20.77 -28.12
C SER A 161 12.99 21.03 -28.66
#